data_AF-A0A352XXC5-F1
#
_entry.id   AF-A0A352XXC5-F1
#
_cell.length_a   1.000
_cell.length_b   1.000
_cell.length_c   1.000
_cell.angle_alpha   90.00
_cell.angle_beta   90.00
_cell.angle_gamma   90.00
#
_symmetry.space_group_name_H-M   'P 1'
#
loop_
_entity.id
_entity.type
_entity.pdbx_description
1 polymer ?
#
loop_
_entity_poly.entity_id
_entity_poly.type
_entity_poly.pdbx_seq_one_letter_code
_entity_poly.pdbx_strand_id
1 'polypeptide(L)'
;MMDPDSELGARYQSVMANPDWYQTNIPCQVGCPAHTDVSTYIGLISQARFDEAYLLNRNANVVPGVLGRTCARPCEPVCRRNKVDGKPIAICWLKRAAADHREYQHRAERPPLTKEKSIG
;
A
#
# COMPACT_ATOMS: atom_id res chain seq x y z
N MET A 1 43.79 -4.76 -15.66
CA MET A 1 42.78 -3.96 -14.94
C MET A 1 41.98 -4.97 -14.13
N MET A 2 42.33 -5.17 -12.86
CA MET A 2 41.63 -6.11 -11.97
C MET A 2 40.29 -5.47 -11.59
N ASP A 3 39.21 -6.24 -11.74
CA ASP A 3 37.88 -5.86 -11.28
C ASP A 3 37.90 -5.77 -9.73
N PRO A 4 37.77 -4.56 -9.15
CA PRO A 4 37.85 -4.35 -7.71
C PRO A 4 36.72 -5.04 -6.93
N ASP A 5 35.69 -5.54 -7.62
CA ASP A 5 34.56 -6.25 -7.02
C ASP A 5 34.73 -7.78 -7.03
N SER A 6 35.83 -8.34 -7.54
CA SER A 6 36.01 -9.81 -7.61
C SER A 6 36.09 -10.50 -6.24
N GLU A 7 36.54 -9.77 -5.20
CA GLU A 7 36.63 -10.23 -3.80
C GLU A 7 35.31 -9.97 -3.02
N LEU A 8 34.44 -9.13 -3.56
CA LEU A 8 33.13 -8.79 -2.99
C LEU A 8 32.10 -9.72 -3.64
N GLY A 9 32.00 -10.96 -3.14
CA GLY A 9 31.01 -11.94 -3.63
C GLY A 9 29.64 -11.32 -3.93
N ALA A 10 28.97 -11.79 -4.99
CA ALA A 10 27.81 -11.14 -5.61
C ALA A 10 26.85 -10.48 -4.59
N ARG A 11 26.86 -9.14 -4.52
CA ARG A 11 25.99 -8.37 -3.59
C ARG A 11 24.51 -8.63 -3.82
N TYR A 12 24.15 -9.05 -5.03
CA TYR A 12 22.82 -9.45 -5.43
C TYR A 12 22.89 -10.73 -6.27
N GLN A 13 22.11 -11.74 -5.87
CA GLN A 13 21.88 -12.91 -6.70
C GLN A 13 20.81 -12.59 -7.74
N SER A 14 21.16 -12.74 -9.02
CA SER A 14 20.17 -12.74 -10.10
C SER A 14 19.39 -14.04 -10.06
N VAL A 15 18.11 -13.96 -9.70
CA VAL A 15 17.16 -15.09 -9.76
C VAL A 15 16.37 -15.02 -11.06
N MET A 16 16.22 -16.16 -11.75
CA MET A 16 15.34 -16.27 -12.90
C MET A 16 13.88 -16.11 -12.45
N ALA A 17 13.19 -15.14 -13.04
CA ALA A 17 11.79 -14.88 -12.71
C ALA A 17 10.91 -16.02 -13.23
N ASN A 18 10.18 -16.67 -12.32
CA ASN A 18 9.11 -17.61 -12.61
C ASN A 18 7.76 -17.00 -12.19
N PRO A 19 6.60 -17.59 -12.54
CA PRO A 19 5.29 -17.03 -12.20
C PRO A 19 5.12 -16.72 -10.70
N ASP A 20 5.54 -17.63 -9.83
CA ASP A 20 5.46 -17.48 -8.37
C ASP A 20 6.30 -16.30 -7.86
N TRP A 21 7.44 -16.05 -8.51
CA TRP A 21 8.31 -14.91 -8.19
C TRP A 21 7.56 -13.60 -8.41
N TYR A 22 6.82 -13.43 -9.52
CA TYR A 22 6.06 -12.21 -9.76
C TYR A 22 4.95 -11.99 -8.71
N GLN A 23 4.37 -13.07 -8.19
CA GLN A 23 3.32 -12.98 -7.18
C GLN A 23 3.85 -12.64 -5.78
N THR A 24 5.06 -13.11 -5.45
CA THR A 24 5.60 -13.03 -4.08
C THR A 24 6.68 -11.97 -3.89
N ASN A 25 7.24 -11.43 -4.98
CA ASN A 25 8.37 -10.49 -4.93
C ASN A 25 7.98 -9.05 -4.55
N ILE A 26 6.76 -8.80 -4.08
CA ILE A 26 6.36 -7.53 -3.46
C ILE A 26 5.91 -7.84 -2.01
N PRO A 27 6.87 -7.95 -1.06
CA PRO A 27 6.58 -8.44 0.29
C PRO A 27 5.51 -7.66 1.03
N CYS A 28 5.45 -6.34 0.85
CA CYS A 28 4.44 -5.49 1.50
C CYS A 28 3.02 -5.73 0.96
N GLN A 29 2.88 -6.11 -0.32
CA GLN A 29 1.59 -6.47 -0.91
C GLN A 29 1.16 -7.86 -0.46
N VAL A 30 2.09 -8.81 -0.44
CA VAL A 30 1.85 -10.18 0.08
C VAL A 30 1.49 -10.17 1.57
N GLY A 31 2.18 -9.35 2.37
CA GLY A 31 1.91 -9.21 3.80
C GLY A 31 0.61 -8.47 4.12
N CYS A 32 -0.04 -7.85 3.14
CA CYS A 32 -1.35 -7.22 3.35
C CYS A 32 -2.46 -8.25 3.11
N PRO A 33 -3.36 -8.52 4.07
CA PRO A 33 -4.47 -9.46 3.86
C PRO A 33 -5.42 -9.09 2.71
N ALA A 34 -5.47 -7.80 2.36
CA ALA A 34 -6.27 -7.29 1.24
C ALA A 34 -5.49 -7.27 -0.09
N HIS A 35 -4.22 -7.70 -0.11
CA HIS A 35 -3.35 -7.67 -1.28
C HIS A 35 -3.32 -6.31 -2.02
N THR A 36 -3.44 -5.21 -1.25
CA THR A 36 -3.44 -3.86 -1.82
C THR A 36 -2.12 -3.56 -2.51
N ASP A 37 -2.17 -2.85 -3.64
CA ASP A 37 -0.97 -2.45 -4.40
C ASP A 37 -0.23 -1.31 -3.69
N VAL A 38 0.57 -1.71 -2.68
CA VAL A 38 1.35 -0.81 -1.83
C VAL A 38 2.33 0.03 -2.64
N SER A 39 3.06 -0.60 -3.56
CA SER A 39 4.06 0.07 -4.39
C SER A 39 3.47 1.21 -5.19
N THR A 40 2.37 0.95 -5.89
CA THR A 40 1.81 1.92 -6.83
C THR A 40 1.19 3.10 -6.09
N TYR A 41 0.41 2.89 -5.02
CA TYR A 41 -0.15 4.07 -4.32
C TYR A 41 0.91 4.89 -3.61
N ILE A 42 2.03 4.30 -3.15
CA ILE A 42 3.15 5.08 -2.60
C ILE A 42 3.77 5.95 -3.70
N GLY A 43 3.94 5.41 -4.91
CA GLY A 43 4.41 6.17 -6.07
C GLY A 43 3.44 7.28 -6.49
N LEU A 44 2.12 7.07 -6.37
CA LEU A 44 1.13 8.11 -6.61
C LEU A 44 1.21 9.22 -5.55
N ILE A 45 1.37 8.86 -4.27
CA ILE A 45 1.54 9.83 -3.17
C ILE A 45 2.81 10.65 -3.36
N SER A 46 3.93 10.07 -3.79
CA SER A 46 5.17 10.82 -4.03
C SER A 46 5.05 11.85 -5.15
N GLN A 47 4.05 11.72 -6.02
CA GLN A 47 3.69 12.65 -7.08
C GLN A 47 2.54 13.59 -6.68
N ALA A 48 2.14 13.61 -5.40
CA ALA A 48 0.97 14.34 -4.88
C ALA A 48 -0.37 13.96 -5.55
N ARG A 49 -0.46 12.77 -6.17
CA ARG A 49 -1.68 12.24 -6.80
C ARG A 49 -2.53 11.51 -5.78
N PHE A 50 -3.05 12.25 -4.79
CA PHE A 50 -3.73 11.67 -3.62
C PHE A 50 -5.07 11.00 -3.96
N ASP A 51 -5.85 11.55 -4.89
CA ASP A 51 -7.12 10.95 -5.33
C ASP A 51 -6.91 9.58 -5.95
N GLU A 52 -5.93 9.47 -6.84
CA GLU A 52 -5.61 8.20 -7.50
C GLU A 52 -5.04 7.18 -6.51
N ALA A 53 -4.19 7.62 -5.57
CA ALA A 53 -3.69 6.77 -4.51
C ALA A 53 -4.83 6.25 -3.61
N TYR A 54 -5.80 7.12 -3.28
CA TYR A 54 -6.96 6.76 -2.47
C TYR A 54 -7.87 5.78 -3.21
N LEU A 55 -8.19 6.05 -4.48
CA LEU A 55 -9.04 5.19 -5.32
C LEU A 55 -8.38 3.84 -5.58
N LEU A 56 -7.06 3.80 -5.81
CA LEU A 56 -6.32 2.55 -5.96
C LEU A 56 -6.38 1.71 -4.68
N ASN A 57 -6.18 2.32 -3.51
CA ASN A 57 -6.38 1.63 -2.24
C ASN A 57 -7.82 1.11 -2.09
N ARG A 58 -8.80 1.86 -2.62
CA ARG A 58 -10.22 1.52 -2.54
C ARG A 58 -10.60 0.28 -3.34
N ASN A 59 -9.86 -0.05 -4.40
CA ASN A 59 -10.06 -1.28 -5.18
C ASN A 59 -9.94 -2.54 -4.32
N ALA A 60 -9.02 -2.54 -3.35
CA ALA A 60 -8.81 -3.66 -2.44
C ALA A 60 -9.51 -3.48 -1.08
N ASN A 61 -9.81 -2.24 -0.68
CA ASN A 61 -10.33 -1.92 0.65
C ASN A 61 -11.44 -0.88 0.57
N VAL A 62 -12.68 -1.21 0.93
CA VAL A 62 -13.81 -0.24 0.85
C VAL A 62 -13.67 0.98 1.77
N VAL A 63 -12.80 0.92 2.80
CA VAL A 63 -12.60 1.99 3.79
C VAL A 63 -11.11 2.36 4.01
N PRO A 64 -10.38 2.84 2.98
CA PRO A 64 -8.93 3.10 3.09
C PRO A 64 -8.57 4.09 4.19
N GLY A 65 -9.39 5.14 4.38
CA GLY A 65 -9.15 6.15 5.40
C GLY A 65 -9.24 5.60 6.83
N VAL A 66 -10.18 4.70 7.11
CA VAL A 66 -10.27 4.02 8.42
C VAL A 66 -9.05 3.15 8.63
N LEU A 67 -8.69 2.32 7.64
CA LEU A 67 -7.52 1.46 7.72
C LEU A 67 -6.21 2.24 7.86
N GLY A 68 -6.09 3.45 7.29
CA GLY A 68 -4.94 4.32 7.55
C GLY A 68 -4.75 4.70 9.03
N ARG A 69 -5.81 4.60 9.84
CA ARG A 69 -5.81 4.92 11.28
C ARG A 69 -5.76 3.67 12.16
N THR A 70 -6.41 2.58 11.75
CA THR A 70 -6.61 1.38 12.59
C THR A 70 -5.86 0.13 12.14
N CYS A 71 -5.20 0.15 10.98
CA CYS A 71 -4.50 -1.03 10.46
C CYS A 71 -3.40 -1.51 11.42
N ALA A 72 -3.34 -2.83 11.64
CA ALA A 72 -2.30 -3.50 12.42
C ALA A 72 -0.92 -3.57 11.72
N ARG A 73 -0.83 -3.01 10.50
CA ARG A 73 0.41 -2.85 9.72
C ARG A 73 1.18 -4.14 9.41
N PRO A 74 0.53 -5.26 9.02
CA PRO A 74 1.25 -6.51 8.74
C PRO A 74 2.23 -6.40 7.55
N CYS A 75 2.06 -5.39 6.69
CA CYS A 75 2.93 -5.11 5.55
C CYS A 75 4.26 -4.40 5.91
N GLU A 76 4.36 -3.74 7.06
CA GLU A 76 5.56 -2.96 7.44
C GLU A 76 6.71 -3.87 7.94
N PRO A 77 6.49 -4.89 8.79
CA PRO A 77 7.55 -5.81 9.21
C PRO A 77 8.23 -6.55 8.03
N VAL A 78 7.47 -6.85 6.97
CA VAL A 78 7.98 -7.54 5.78
C VAL A 78 8.52 -6.59 4.70
N CYS A 79 8.48 -5.27 4.93
CA CYS A 79 8.90 -4.28 3.94
C CYS A 79 10.37 -4.51 3.51
N ARG A 80 10.63 -4.53 2.19
CA ARG A 80 11.98 -4.71 1.65
C ARG A 80 12.97 -3.66 2.17
N ARG A 81 12.50 -2.46 2.51
CA ARG A 81 13.34 -1.37 3.03
C ARG A 81 14.05 -1.74 4.34
N ASN A 82 13.48 -2.65 5.15
CA ASN A 82 14.14 -3.18 6.34
C ASN A 82 15.52 -3.79 6.04
N LYS A 83 15.72 -4.36 4.84
CA LYS A 83 17.02 -4.94 4.43
C LYS A 83 18.06 -3.89 4.03
N VAL A 84 17.67 -2.62 3.86
CA VAL A 84 18.56 -1.54 3.42
C VAL A 84 19.05 -0.73 4.61
N ASP A 85 18.14 -0.22 5.44
CA ASP A 85 18.44 0.69 6.55
C ASP A 85 17.73 0.32 7.86
N GLY A 86 17.16 -0.89 7.95
CA GLY A 86 16.49 -1.39 9.15
C GLY A 86 15.15 -0.69 9.46
N LYS A 87 14.65 0.17 8.58
CA LYS A 87 13.42 0.94 8.80
C LYS A 87 12.40 0.66 7.69
N PRO A 88 11.17 0.28 8.03
CA PRO A 88 10.16 0.07 7.02
C PRO A 88 9.65 1.41 6.51
N ILE A 89 9.08 1.40 5.31
CA ILE A 89 8.25 2.52 4.89
C ILE A 89 7.02 2.58 5.81
N ALA A 90 6.64 3.79 6.22
CA ALA A 90 5.44 4.04 7.03
C ALA A 90 4.15 3.91 6.17
N ILE A 91 3.91 2.70 5.66
CA ILE A 91 2.86 2.37 4.68
C ILE A 91 1.47 2.77 5.21
N CYS A 92 1.17 2.48 6.48
CA CYS A 92 -0.12 2.83 7.08
C CYS A 92 -0.34 4.35 7.16
N TRP A 93 0.73 5.10 7.42
CA TRP A 93 0.69 6.56 7.46
C TRP A 93 0.50 7.16 6.06
N LEU A 94 1.13 6.57 5.04
CA LEU A 94 0.93 6.96 3.65
C LEU A 94 -0.51 6.65 3.19
N LYS A 95 -1.09 5.51 3.58
CA LYS A 95 -2.50 5.21 3.34
C LYS A 95 -3.43 6.25 3.98
N ARG A 96 -3.12 6.68 5.21
CA ARG A 96 -3.84 7.79 5.86
C ARG A 96 -3.66 9.09 5.08
N ALA A 97 -2.44 9.44 4.68
CA ALA A 97 -2.16 10.65 3.92
C ALA A 97 -2.95 10.68 2.59
N ALA A 98 -3.01 9.57 1.86
CA ALA A 98 -3.85 9.45 0.66
C ALA A 98 -5.32 9.78 0.96
N ALA A 99 -5.86 9.31 2.09
CA ALA A 99 -7.22 9.65 2.48
C ALA A 99 -7.38 11.09 2.96
N ASP A 100 -6.45 11.61 3.76
CA ASP A 100 -6.56 12.93 4.38
C ASP A 100 -6.35 14.07 3.36
N HIS A 101 -5.57 13.83 2.28
CA HIS A 101 -5.28 14.82 1.23
C HIS A 101 -6.08 14.64 -0.06
N ARG A 102 -6.98 13.64 -0.14
CA ARG A 102 -7.84 13.48 -1.32
C ARG A 102 -8.86 14.62 -1.41
N GLU A 103 -9.14 15.06 -2.63
CA GLU A 103 -10.30 15.90 -2.95
C GLU A 103 -11.53 15.03 -3.23
N TYR A 104 -11.32 13.79 -3.71
CA TYR A 104 -12.40 12.85 -3.99
C TYR A 104 -13.32 12.61 -2.78
N GLN A 105 -14.61 12.94 -2.96
CA GLN A 105 -15.66 12.64 -2.01
C GLN A 105 -16.63 11.64 -2.63
N HIS A 106 -16.78 10.47 -2.00
CA HIS A 106 -17.81 9.52 -2.40
C HIS A 106 -19.17 10.02 -1.93
N ARG A 107 -19.88 10.76 -2.80
CA ARG A 107 -21.28 11.14 -2.58
C ARG A 107 -22.17 10.03 -3.10
N ALA A 108 -22.29 8.95 -2.34
CA ALA A 108 -23.38 8.02 -2.59
C ALA A 108 -24.69 8.79 -2.43
N GLU A 109 -25.61 8.66 -3.38
CA GLU A 109 -26.97 9.17 -3.20
C GLU A 109 -27.52 8.55 -1.92
N ARG A 110 -28.00 9.41 -1.02
CA ARG A 110 -28.63 8.94 0.21
C ARG A 110 -29.84 8.11 -0.23
N PRO A 111 -29.94 6.83 0.16
CA PRO A 111 -31.10 6.04 -0.19
C PRO A 111 -32.36 6.76 0.30
N PRO A 112 -33.48 6.68 -0.43
CA PRO A 112 -34.72 7.33 -0.02
C PRO A 112 -35.08 6.85 1.38
N LEU A 113 -35.38 7.79 2.28
CA LEU A 113 -35.81 7.46 3.64
C LEU A 113 -37.14 6.70 3.56
N THR A 114 -37.15 5.45 3.99
CA THR A 114 -38.35 4.61 4.09
C THR A 114 -39.20 5.03 5.30
N LYS A 115 -39.83 6.21 5.19
CA LYS A 115 -40.85 6.81 6.07
C LYS A 115 -40.45 7.23 7.50
N GLU A 116 -40.99 8.40 7.86
CA GLU A 116 -41.18 8.91 9.22
C GLU A 116 -42.08 7.95 10.02
N LYS A 117 -41.50 7.01 10.75
CA LYS A 117 -42.20 6.43 11.89
C LYS A 117 -41.45 6.83 13.14
N SER A 118 -42.02 7.77 13.89
CA SER A 118 -41.63 7.96 15.27
C SER A 118 -41.85 6.63 15.99
N ILE A 119 -40.77 6.07 16.53
CA ILE A 119 -40.89 5.03 17.54
C ILE A 119 -41.40 5.79 18.77
N GLY A 120 -42.72 5.76 18.98
CA GLY A 120 -43.36 6.21 20.20
C GLY A 120 -43.14 5.22 21.33
#